data_AF-A0A948YC27-F1
#
_entry.id   AF-A0A948YC27-F1
#
_cell.length_a   1.000
_cell.length_b   1.000
_cell.length_c   1.000
_cell.angle_alpha   90.00
_cell.angle_beta   90.00
_cell.angle_gamma   90.00
#
_symmetry.space_group_name_H-M   'P 1'
#
loop_
_entity.id
_entity.type
_entity.pdbx_description
1 polymer ?
#
loop_
_entity_poly.entity_id
_entity_poly.type
_entity_poly.pdbx_seq_one_letter_code
_entity_poly.pdbx_strand_id
1 'polypeptide(L)'
;QPYLQQLARYDAREIKEFEVAISLSADIAVRALKAGMMPSLTEVQIKDKIKMFLTPEETKAHGRLVDSDRASSCGLVIERLTIDNKIWIPAYELYIRLNNFVSSQVTKCVENRQYSYGARI
;
A
#
# COMPACT_ATOMS: atom_id res chain seq x y z
N GLN A 1 9.77 14.38 35.80
CA GLN A 1 9.76 14.95 34.43
C GLN A 1 9.90 13.83 33.40
N PRO A 2 8.79 13.17 33.01
CA PRO A 2 8.85 12.03 32.09
C PRO A 2 8.94 12.41 30.59
N TYR A 3 8.45 13.58 30.19
CA TYR A 3 8.38 13.99 28.78
C TYR A 3 9.75 14.26 28.13
N LEU A 4 10.70 14.87 28.84
CA LEU A 4 12.06 15.13 28.34
C LEU A 4 12.87 13.83 28.14
N GLN A 5 12.66 12.83 29.01
CA GLN A 5 13.26 11.50 28.84
C GLN A 5 12.64 10.72 27.68
N GLN A 6 11.37 10.98 27.34
CA GLN A 6 10.74 10.39 26.17
C GLN A 6 11.24 11.03 24.87
N LEU A 7 11.44 12.36 24.85
CA LEU A 7 12.01 13.08 23.70
C LEU A 7 13.44 12.63 23.38
N ALA A 8 14.23 12.26 24.40
CA ALA A 8 15.57 11.71 24.21
C ALA A 8 15.60 10.36 23.46
N ARG A 9 14.44 9.70 23.26
CA ARG A 9 14.32 8.45 22.50
C ARG A 9 14.00 8.66 21.02
N TYR A 10 13.73 9.89 20.60
CA TYR A 10 13.39 10.20 19.21
C TYR A 10 14.58 10.84 18.50
N ASP A 11 14.98 10.24 17.38
CA ASP A 11 15.96 10.83 16.48
C ASP A 11 15.24 11.69 15.44
N ALA A 12 15.59 12.97 15.35
CA ALA A 12 15.04 13.87 14.34
C ALA A 12 15.28 13.38 12.91
N ARG A 13 16.36 12.63 12.67
CA ARG A 13 16.68 12.02 11.37
C ARG A 13 15.68 10.93 11.02
N GLU A 14 15.38 10.03 11.95
CA GLU A 14 14.39 8.96 11.76
C GLU A 14 13.00 9.54 11.53
N ILE A 15 12.61 10.57 12.29
CA ILE A 15 11.35 11.29 12.06
C ILE A 15 11.31 11.82 10.63
N LYS A 16 12.41 12.42 10.17
CA LYS A 16 12.47 12.96 8.81
C LYS A 16 12.36 11.88 7.74
N GLU A 17 12.98 10.73 7.96
CA GLU A 17 12.87 9.58 7.07
C GLU A 17 11.42 9.07 6.99
N PHE A 18 10.73 8.99 8.12
CA PHE A 18 9.31 8.61 8.13
C PHE A 18 8.42 9.63 7.41
N GLU A 19 8.65 10.93 7.60
CA GLU A 19 7.93 11.97 6.84
C GLU A 19 8.13 11.81 5.33
N VAL A 20 9.37 11.56 4.90
CA VAL A 20 9.70 11.35 3.49
C VAL A 20 9.03 10.09 2.96
N ALA A 21 9.06 8.98 3.70
CA ALA A 21 8.41 7.74 3.32
C ALA A 21 6.88 7.90 3.20
N ILE A 22 6.25 8.64 4.11
CA ILE A 22 4.81 8.95 4.06
C ILE A 22 4.50 9.79 2.83
N SER A 23 5.27 10.84 2.55
CA SER A 23 5.07 11.70 1.38
C SER A 23 5.20 10.90 0.08
N LEU A 24 6.25 10.08 -0.03
CA LEU A 24 6.48 9.23 -1.20
C LEU A 24 5.34 8.23 -1.39
N SER A 25 4.88 7.60 -0.31
CA SER A 25 3.75 6.66 -0.36
C SER A 25 2.47 7.33 -0.85
N ALA A 26 2.19 8.56 -0.40
CA ALA A 26 1.05 9.33 -0.85
C ALA A 26 1.15 9.67 -2.35
N ASP A 27 2.32 10.09 -2.82
CA ASP A 27 2.54 10.45 -4.23
C ASP A 27 2.39 9.22 -5.15
N ILE A 28 2.91 8.06 -4.75
CA ILE A 28 2.73 6.80 -5.49
C ILE A 28 1.25 6.47 -5.60
N ALA A 29 0.50 6.57 -4.50
CA ALA A 29 -0.94 6.28 -4.50
C ALA A 29 -1.71 7.24 -5.41
N VAL A 30 -1.44 8.54 -5.33
CA VAL A 30 -2.09 9.55 -6.19
C VAL A 30 -1.79 9.30 -7.66
N ARG A 31 -0.54 9.01 -8.03
CA ARG A 31 -0.15 8.69 -9.41
C ARG A 31 -0.81 7.42 -9.92
N ALA A 32 -0.86 6.37 -9.10
CA ALA A 32 -1.51 5.11 -9.47
C ALA A 32 -3.02 5.30 -9.70
N LEU A 33 -3.69 6.06 -8.83
CA LEU A 33 -5.11 6.38 -8.97
C LEU A 33 -5.37 7.26 -10.19
N LYS A 34 -4.52 8.25 -10.46
CA LYS A 34 -4.61 9.10 -11.64
C LYS A 34 -4.45 8.31 -12.94
N ALA A 35 -3.55 7.34 -12.98
CA ALA A 35 -3.35 6.50 -14.16
C ALA A 35 -4.47 5.47 -14.36
N GLY A 36 -5.12 5.04 -13.27
CA GLY A 36 -6.15 4.00 -13.28
C GLY A 36 -7.55 4.51 -13.02
N MET A 37 -7.98 4.47 -11.75
CA MET A 37 -9.38 4.63 -11.33
C MET A 37 -9.93 6.06 -11.37
N MET A 38 -9.08 7.08 -11.40
CA MET A 38 -9.45 8.50 -11.33
C MET A 38 -8.78 9.37 -12.41
N PRO A 39 -8.87 9.01 -13.70
CA PRO A 39 -8.12 9.67 -14.77
C PRO A 39 -8.59 11.11 -15.03
N SER A 40 -9.83 11.44 -14.70
CA SER A 40 -10.41 12.77 -14.90
C SER A 40 -10.09 13.77 -13.78
N LEU A 41 -9.61 13.31 -12.62
CA LEU A 41 -9.38 14.16 -11.45
C LEU A 41 -7.95 14.70 -11.40
N THR A 42 -7.73 15.89 -10.86
CA THR A 42 -6.36 16.40 -10.63
C THR A 42 -5.71 15.68 -9.45
N GLU A 43 -4.39 15.70 -9.36
CA GLU A 43 -3.66 15.10 -8.23
C GLU A 43 -4.12 15.65 -6.87
N VAL A 44 -4.42 16.95 -6.81
CA VAL A 44 -4.96 17.62 -5.61
C VAL A 44 -6.33 17.04 -5.24
N GLN A 45 -7.24 16.92 -6.22
CA GLN A 45 -8.58 16.36 -5.99
C GLN A 45 -8.52 14.89 -5.55
N ILE A 46 -7.61 14.11 -6.12
CA ILE A 46 -7.39 12.71 -5.73
C ILE A 46 -6.91 12.66 -4.28
N LYS A 47 -5.91 13.47 -3.93
CA LYS A 47 -5.35 13.54 -2.58
C LYS A 47 -6.41 13.89 -1.52
N ASP A 48 -7.29 14.83 -1.84
CA ASP A 48 -8.41 15.19 -0.96
C ASP A 48 -9.40 14.03 -0.79
N LYS A 49 -9.75 13.33 -1.87
CA LYS A 49 -10.66 12.18 -1.81
C LYS A 49 -10.12 11.02 -0.98
N ILE A 50 -8.80 10.76 -1.04
CA ILE A 50 -8.17 9.68 -0.28
C ILE A 50 -7.60 10.15 1.06
N LYS A 51 -7.84 11.41 1.47
CA LYS A 51 -7.27 12.00 2.68
C LYS A 51 -7.48 11.12 3.92
N MET A 52 -8.62 10.45 4.02
CA MET A 52 -8.95 9.53 5.11
C MET A 52 -7.95 8.37 5.28
N PHE A 53 -7.24 7.98 4.23
CA PHE A 53 -6.20 6.95 4.26
C PHE A 53 -4.80 7.54 4.49
N LEU A 54 -4.61 8.83 4.22
CA LEU A 54 -3.34 9.54 4.34
C LEU A 54 -3.12 10.12 5.75
N THR A 55 -4.18 10.64 6.37
CA THR A 55 -4.11 11.33 7.67
C THR A 55 -5.04 10.68 8.71
N PRO A 56 -4.52 10.27 9.88
CA PRO A 56 -5.30 9.67 10.94
C PRO A 56 -5.97 10.76 11.79
N GLU A 57 -7.05 11.35 11.26
CA GLU A 57 -7.89 12.27 12.05
C GLU A 57 -9.00 11.50 12.79
N GLU A 58 -9.46 10.36 12.24
CA GLU A 58 -10.69 9.69 12.70
C GLU A 58 -10.49 8.39 13.52
N THR A 59 -9.41 7.64 13.31
CA THR A 59 -9.22 6.34 13.99
C THR A 59 -7.99 6.35 14.90
N LYS A 60 -8.21 6.27 16.23
CA LYS A 60 -7.17 6.06 17.26
C LYS A 60 -6.55 4.65 17.25
N ALA A 61 -6.85 3.83 16.24
CA ALA A 61 -6.36 2.46 16.14
C ALA A 61 -5.01 2.43 15.39
N HIS A 62 -4.05 1.67 15.92
CA HIS A 62 -2.74 1.45 15.29
C HIS A 62 -2.83 0.73 13.93
N GLY A 63 -3.99 0.15 13.60
CA GLY A 63 -4.27 -0.47 12.31
C GLY A 63 -5.02 0.48 11.37
N ARG A 64 -4.41 0.79 10.23
CA ARG A 64 -5.06 1.50 9.12
C ARG A 64 -5.96 0.51 8.36
N LEU A 65 -7.18 0.31 8.83
CA LEU A 65 -8.12 -0.55 8.10
C LEU A 65 -8.53 0.15 6.79
N VAL A 66 -8.23 -0.50 5.66
CA VAL A 66 -8.81 -0.15 4.37
C VAL A 66 -10.03 -1.03 4.19
N ASP A 67 -11.21 -0.53 4.57
CA ASP A 67 -12.47 -1.22 4.34
C ASP A 67 -13.14 -0.77 3.05
N SER A 68 -13.96 -1.66 2.49
CA SER A 68 -14.65 -1.42 1.22
C SER A 68 -15.62 -0.24 1.28
N ASP A 69 -16.28 0.01 2.42
CA ASP A 69 -17.27 1.09 2.52
C ASP A 69 -16.60 2.47 2.48
N ARG A 70 -15.53 2.64 3.28
CA ARG A 70 -14.69 3.85 3.26
C ARG A 70 -14.08 4.07 1.89
N ALA A 71 -13.52 3.03 1.30
CA ALA A 71 -12.88 3.16 -0.01
C ALA A 71 -13.91 3.49 -1.12
N SER A 72 -15.13 2.94 -1.06
CA SER A 72 -16.24 3.35 -1.94
C SER A 72 -16.65 4.81 -1.71
N SER A 73 -16.64 5.29 -0.47
CA SER A 73 -16.97 6.69 -0.16
C SER A 73 -15.99 7.70 -0.78
N CYS A 74 -14.75 7.29 -1.02
CA CYS A 74 -13.75 8.09 -1.77
C CYS A 74 -14.04 8.15 -3.28
N GLY A 75 -15.02 7.39 -3.78
CA GLY A 75 -15.30 7.25 -5.21
C GLY A 75 -14.36 6.26 -5.91
N LEU A 76 -13.78 5.31 -5.17
CA LEU A 76 -13.05 4.19 -5.76
C LEU A 76 -14.05 3.16 -6.31
N VAL A 77 -13.71 2.57 -7.46
CA VAL A 77 -14.49 1.48 -8.04
C VAL A 77 -14.10 0.19 -7.32
N ILE A 78 -15.00 -0.32 -6.48
CA ILE A 78 -14.72 -1.48 -5.63
C ILE A 78 -15.69 -2.60 -5.94
N GLU A 79 -15.13 -3.77 -6.22
CA GLU A 79 -15.86 -5.01 -6.33
C GLU A 79 -15.65 -5.84 -5.07
N ARG A 80 -16.75 -6.24 -4.41
CA ARG A 80 -16.68 -7.14 -3.25
C ARG A 80 -16.68 -8.57 -3.75
N LEU A 81 -15.54 -9.23 -3.62
CA LEU A 81 -15.39 -10.63 -3.97
C LEU A 81 -15.64 -11.49 -2.73
N THR A 82 -16.43 -12.54 -2.89
CA THR A 82 -16.60 -13.57 -1.86
C THR A 82 -15.36 -14.47 -1.80
N ILE A 83 -15.16 -15.15 -0.67
CA ILE A 83 -13.99 -16.01 -0.46
C ILE A 83 -13.94 -17.23 -1.39
N ASP A 84 -15.10 -17.67 -1.87
CA ASP A 84 -15.28 -18.77 -2.83
C ASP A 84 -15.15 -18.31 -4.29
N ASN A 85 -14.85 -17.03 -4.53
CA ASN A 85 -14.62 -16.55 -5.88
C ASN A 85 -13.42 -17.26 -6.52
N LYS A 86 -13.62 -17.79 -7.72
CA LYS A 86 -12.61 -18.58 -8.45
C LYS A 86 -11.33 -17.82 -8.76
N ILE A 87 -11.32 -16.48 -8.71
CA ILE A 87 -10.12 -15.66 -8.91
C ILE A 87 -9.06 -15.90 -7.82
N TRP A 88 -9.47 -16.34 -6.62
CA TRP A 88 -8.55 -16.60 -5.52
C TRP A 88 -7.68 -17.84 -5.75
N ILE A 89 -8.18 -18.82 -6.52
CA ILE A 89 -7.44 -20.04 -6.85
C ILE A 89 -6.12 -19.71 -7.59
N PRO A 90 -6.14 -19.06 -8.77
CA PRO A 90 -4.91 -18.74 -9.49
C PRO A 90 -4.02 -17.77 -8.71
N ALA A 91 -4.59 -16.83 -7.93
CA ALA A 91 -3.82 -15.92 -7.10
C ALA A 91 -3.02 -16.67 -6.01
N TYR A 92 -3.65 -17.65 -5.36
CA TYR A 92 -3.00 -18.48 -4.34
C TYR A 92 -1.96 -19.42 -4.94
N GLU A 93 -2.23 -20.02 -6.10
CA GLU A 93 -1.26 -20.85 -6.82
C GLU A 93 -0.01 -20.03 -7.22
N LEU A 94 -0.20 -18.82 -7.76
CA LEU A 94 0.89 -17.89 -8.08
C LEU A 94 1.71 -17.56 -6.83
N TYR A 95 1.05 -17.26 -5.71
CA TYR A 95 1.72 -16.99 -4.44
C TYR A 95 2.60 -18.17 -4.00
N ILE A 96 2.06 -19.40 -3.95
CA ILE A 96 2.83 -20.58 -3.53
C ILE A 96 4.06 -20.78 -4.41
N ARG A 97 3.88 -20.69 -5.73
CA ARG A 97 4.97 -20.91 -6.70
C ARG A 97 6.08 -19.88 -6.54
N LEU A 98 5.72 -18.60 -6.49
CA LEU A 98 6.68 -17.49 -6.35
C LEU A 98 7.36 -17.52 -4.99
N ASN A 99 6.60 -17.79 -3.92
CA ASN A 99 7.14 -17.88 -2.57
C ASN A 99 8.16 -19.02 -2.47
N ASN A 100 7.85 -20.20 -3.03
CA ASN A 100 8.79 -21.31 -3.07
C ASN A 100 10.06 -20.94 -3.87
N PHE A 101 9.90 -20.36 -5.06
CA PHE A 101 11.03 -19.98 -5.92
C PHE A 101 11.97 -18.96 -5.25
N VAL A 102 11.42 -17.90 -4.65
CA VAL A 102 12.20 -16.87 -3.93
C VAL A 102 12.76 -17.40 -2.60
N SER A 103 12.09 -18.37 -1.97
CA SER A 103 12.61 -18.94 -0.72
C SER A 103 13.72 -19.99 -0.94
N SER A 104 13.91 -20.47 -2.17
CA SER A 104 14.83 -21.60 -2.45
C SER A 104 15.93 -21.32 -3.48
N GLN A 105 15.69 -20.48 -4.49
CA GLN A 105 16.58 -20.38 -5.65
C GLN A 105 17.09 -18.97 -5.95
N VAL A 106 16.32 -17.93 -5.60
CA VAL A 106 16.62 -16.54 -5.98
C VAL A 106 16.38 -15.59 -4.82
N THR A 107 17.12 -14.50 -4.74
CA THR A 107 16.88 -13.43 -3.75
C THR A 107 15.69 -12.54 -4.12
N LYS A 108 15.38 -12.45 -5.42
CA LYS A 108 14.26 -11.66 -5.94
C LYS A 108 13.75 -12.23 -7.25
N CYS A 109 12.44 -12.21 -7.44
CA CYS A 109 11.76 -12.56 -8.68
C CYS A 109 10.83 -11.41 -9.11
N VAL A 110 10.80 -11.11 -10.42
CA VAL A 110 9.87 -10.15 -11.03
C VAL A 110 9.27 -10.80 -12.27
N GLU A 111 7.95 -11.01 -12.25
CA GLU A 111 7.23 -11.69 -13.32
C GLU A 111 6.05 -10.87 -13.83
N ASN A 112 5.79 -11.00 -15.12
CA ASN A 112 4.53 -10.62 -15.75
C ASN A 112 4.13 -11.70 -16.77
N ARG A 113 3.05 -11.46 -17.53
CA ARG A 113 2.54 -12.45 -18.50
C ARG A 113 3.57 -12.87 -19.58
N GLN A 114 4.54 -12.02 -19.89
CA GLN A 114 5.47 -12.18 -21.00
C GLN A 114 6.90 -12.48 -20.56
N TYR A 115 7.28 -12.03 -19.37
CA TYR A 115 8.67 -12.02 -18.91
C TYR A 115 8.78 -12.52 -17.47
N SER A 116 9.88 -13.23 -17.20
CA SER A 116 10.28 -13.66 -15.86
C SER A 116 11.76 -13.37 -15.64
N TYR A 117 12.06 -12.63 -14.57
CA TYR A 117 13.40 -12.27 -14.17
C TYR A 117 13.66 -12.73 -12.73
N GLY A 118 14.85 -13.29 -12.48
CA GLY A 118 15.28 -13.73 -11.15
C GLY A 118 16.73 -13.33 -10.86
N ALA A 119 16.98 -12.80 -9.66
CA ALA A 119 18.33 -12.53 -9.17
C ALA A 119 18.80 -13.73 -8.34
N ARG A 120 19.86 -14.42 -8.78
CA ARG A 120 20.41 -15.58 -8.06
C ARG A 120 20.96 -15.16 -6.70
N ILE A 121 20.95 -16.12 -5.77
CA ILE A 121 21.61 -16.03 -4.47
C ILE A 121 23.12 -16.02 -4.66
#